data_AF-A0ABD0PL48-F1
#
_entry.id   AF-A0ABD0PL48-F1
#
_cell.length_a   1.000
_cell.length_b   1.000
_cell.length_c   1.000
_cell.angle_alpha   90.00
_cell.angle_beta   90.00
_cell.angle_gamma   90.00
#
_symmetry.space_group_name_H-M   'P 1'
#
loop_
_entity.id
_entity.type
_entity.pdbx_description
1 polymer ?
#
loop_
_entity_poly.entity_id
_entity_poly.type
_entity_poly.pdbx_seq_one_letter_code
_entity_poly.pdbx_strand_id
1 'polypeptide(L)'
;NQPPVFHTDQSSLKTFYGENFVYQFSVTDPEGSAVLFTLKSGPRDVVLSPAGLLIWKALSTTPVTFELAVTDDCNAETHAVVQ
;
A
#
# COMPACT_ATOMS: atom_id res chain seq x y z
N ASN A 1 -19.77 10.70 -2.66
CA ASN A 1 -18.49 10.08 -2.38
C ASN A 1 -18.38 8.70 -2.95
N GLN A 2 -17.49 8.54 -3.94
CA GLN A 2 -17.04 7.23 -4.36
C GLN A 2 -15.74 6.92 -3.60
N PRO A 3 -15.49 5.66 -3.22
CA PRO A 3 -14.24 5.32 -2.57
C PRO A 3 -13.08 5.33 -3.58
N PRO A 4 -11.86 5.66 -3.13
CA PRO A 4 -10.68 5.60 -3.99
C PRO A 4 -10.42 4.15 -4.46
N VAL A 5 -10.01 3.99 -5.71
CA VAL A 5 -9.82 2.69 -6.34
C VAL A 5 -8.34 2.34 -6.42
N PHE A 6 -7.97 1.18 -5.88
CA PHE A 6 -6.63 0.61 -6.05
C PHE A 6 -6.46 -0.04 -7.40
N HIS A 7 -5.28 0.15 -8.01
CA HIS A 7 -4.92 -0.55 -9.23
C HIS A 7 -4.52 -2.00 -8.90
N THR A 8 -5.12 -2.96 -9.60
CA THR A 8 -4.88 -4.40 -9.38
C THR A 8 -3.44 -4.81 -9.68
N ASP A 9 -2.73 -4.05 -10.52
CA ASP A 9 -1.33 -4.29 -10.87
C ASP A 9 -0.37 -4.11 -9.68
N GLN A 10 -0.83 -3.49 -8.59
CA GLN A 10 -0.04 -3.24 -7.38
C GLN A 10 -0.23 -4.33 -6.31
N SER A 11 -1.03 -5.35 -6.59
CA SER A 11 -1.35 -6.43 -5.66
C SER A 11 -0.29 -7.52 -5.55
N SER A 12 0.55 -7.69 -6.58
CA SER A 12 1.66 -8.64 -6.57
C SER A 12 2.99 -7.93 -6.77
N LEU A 13 3.76 -7.83 -5.69
CA LEU A 13 5.05 -7.15 -5.65
C LEU A 13 6.16 -8.19 -5.49
N LYS A 14 7.24 -8.04 -6.28
CA LYS A 14 8.37 -8.97 -6.26
C LYS A 14 9.66 -8.20 -6.02
N THR A 15 10.48 -8.75 -5.14
CA THR A 15 11.76 -8.19 -4.75
C THR A 15 12.73 -9.30 -4.40
N PHE A 16 14.03 -9.01 -4.42
CA PHE A 16 15.05 -9.96 -4.00
C PHE A 16 15.30 -9.87 -2.50
N TYR A 17 15.68 -11.01 -1.92
CA TYR A 17 16.03 -11.09 -0.51
C TYR A 17 17.22 -10.17 -0.18
N GLY A 18 17.10 -9.42 0.90
CA GLY A 18 18.14 -8.51 1.39
C GLY A 18 18.16 -7.13 0.74
N GLU A 19 17.35 -6.90 -0.31
CA GLU A 19 17.22 -5.58 -0.93
C GLU A 19 16.20 -4.69 -0.21
N ASN A 20 16.38 -3.38 -0.35
CA ASN A 20 15.39 -2.39 0.05
C ASN A 20 14.33 -2.31 -1.05
N PHE A 21 13.15 -2.84 -0.75
CA PHE A 21 11.98 -2.72 -1.60
C PHE A 21 11.34 -1.35 -1.39
N VAL A 22 11.27 -0.55 -2.45
CA VAL A 22 10.61 0.76 -2.43
C VAL A 22 9.55 0.76 -3.52
N TYR A 23 8.31 1.02 -3.13
CA TYR A 23 7.17 1.00 -4.04
C TYR A 23 6.21 2.15 -3.76
N GLN A 24 5.82 2.86 -4.80
CA GLN A 24 4.85 3.94 -4.72
C GLN A 24 3.48 3.42 -5.12
N PHE A 25 2.59 3.26 -4.12
CA PHE A 25 1.19 2.99 -4.40
C PHE A 25 0.54 4.18 -5.07
N SER A 26 -0.39 3.88 -5.98
CA SER A 26 -1.20 4.87 -6.67
C SER A 26 -2.65 4.40 -6.57
N VAL A 27 -3.54 5.33 -6.27
CA VAL A 27 -4.98 5.06 -6.32
C VAL A 27 -5.60 6.10 -7.22
N THR A 28 -6.67 5.70 -7.89
CA THR A 28 -7.50 6.64 -8.64
C THR A 28 -8.68 7.01 -7.77
N ASP A 29 -8.69 8.24 -7.27
CA ASP A 29 -9.85 8.81 -6.61
C ASP A 29 -10.78 9.46 -7.67
N PRO A 30 -12.06 9.05 -7.77
CA PRO A 30 -13.00 9.62 -8.74
C PRO A 30 -13.32 11.10 -8.49
N GLU A 31 -13.11 11.58 -7.27
CA GLU A 31 -13.42 12.95 -6.84
C GLU A 31 -12.18 13.87 -6.93
N GLY A 32 -11.00 13.30 -7.16
CA GLY A 32 -9.73 14.03 -7.25
C GLY A 32 -9.24 14.56 -5.91
N SER A 33 -9.71 13.95 -4.82
CA SER A 33 -9.42 14.33 -3.45
C SER A 33 -8.07 13.80 -2.97
N ALA A 34 -7.59 14.36 -1.85
CA ALA A 34 -6.38 13.89 -1.20
C ALA A 34 -6.65 12.61 -0.41
N VAL A 35 -5.95 11.55 -0.79
CA VAL A 35 -6.02 10.23 -0.17
C VAL A 35 -4.87 10.01 0.80
N LEU A 36 -5.13 9.31 1.90
CA LEU A 36 -4.13 8.91 2.88
C LEU A 36 -3.96 7.40 2.90
N PHE A 37 -2.71 6.96 2.81
CA PHE A 37 -2.35 5.54 2.92
C PHE A 37 -1.98 5.17 4.35
N THR A 38 -2.59 4.11 4.87
CA THR A 38 -2.36 3.60 6.22
C THR A 38 -2.03 2.11 6.15
N LEU A 39 -0.96 1.69 6.82
CA LEU A 39 -0.62 0.29 6.92
C LEU A 39 -1.39 -0.32 8.09
N LYS A 40 -2.24 -1.31 7.81
CA LYS A 40 -3.01 -2.05 8.82
C LYS A 40 -2.22 -3.24 9.36
N SER A 41 -1.56 -4.00 8.47
CA SER A 41 -0.80 -5.20 8.82
C SER A 41 0.39 -5.40 7.89
N GLY A 42 1.51 -5.89 8.42
CA GLY A 42 2.72 -6.17 7.65
C GLY A 42 3.91 -6.61 8.51
N PRO A 43 5.04 -6.97 7.89
CA PRO A 43 6.27 -7.35 8.57
C PRO A 43 6.90 -6.16 9.31
N ARG A 44 7.68 -6.42 10.38
CA ARG A 44 8.21 -5.36 11.27
C ARG A 44 9.09 -4.29 10.59
N ASP A 45 9.72 -4.63 9.48
CA ASP A 45 10.63 -3.74 8.75
C ASP A 45 9.95 -2.97 7.61
N VAL A 46 8.61 -2.94 7.59
CA VAL A 46 7.85 -2.17 6.60
C VAL A 46 7.47 -0.79 7.16
N VAL A 47 7.64 0.21 6.32
CA VAL A 47 7.26 1.59 6.56
C VAL A 47 6.40 2.02 5.39
N LEU A 48 5.19 2.52 5.66
CA LEU A 48 4.33 3.11 4.66
C LEU A 48 4.15 4.59 4.98
N SER A 49 4.46 5.46 4.02
CA SER A 49 4.16 6.88 4.14
C SER A 49 2.68 7.14 3.84
N PRO A 50 2.06 8.17 4.44
CA PRO A 50 0.70 8.57 4.12
C PRO A 50 0.53 9.01 2.66
N ALA A 51 1.63 9.31 1.95
CA ALA A 51 1.64 9.59 0.53
C ALA A 51 1.65 8.31 -0.36
N GLY A 52 1.62 7.11 0.24
CA GLY A 52 1.61 5.84 -0.49
C GLY A 52 2.99 5.27 -0.80
N LEU A 53 4.07 5.82 -0.22
CA LEU A 53 5.42 5.28 -0.40
C LEU A 53 5.67 4.15 0.60
N LEU A 54 5.71 2.92 0.10
CA LEU A 54 6.08 1.73 0.86
C LEU A 54 7.58 1.51 0.77
N ILE A 55 8.22 1.40 1.92
CA ILE A 55 9.64 1.07 2.07
C ILE A 55 9.70 -0.16 2.97
N TRP A 56 10.23 -1.24 2.45
CA TRP A 56 10.37 -2.50 3.18
C TRP A 56 11.73 -3.11 2.92
N LYS A 57 12.36 -3.67 3.94
CA LYS A 57 13.55 -4.50 3.74
C LYS A 57 13.13 -5.95 3.56
N ALA A 58 13.40 -6.51 2.39
CA ALA A 58 12.98 -7.85 2.00
C ALA A 58 13.78 -8.95 2.70
N LEU A 59 13.67 -9.05 4.03
CA LEU A 59 14.36 -10.02 4.86
C LEU A 59 13.58 -11.34 5.01
N SER A 60 12.48 -11.49 4.28
CA SER A 60 11.67 -12.71 4.26
C SER A 60 11.91 -13.47 2.96
N THR A 61 12.17 -14.78 3.08
CA THR A 61 12.26 -15.71 1.95
C THR A 61 10.89 -16.30 1.57
N THR A 62 9.87 -16.06 2.40
CA THR A 62 8.48 -16.45 2.16
C THR A 62 7.66 -15.26 1.65
N PRO A 63 6.60 -15.50 0.87
CA PRO A 63 5.64 -14.46 0.52
C PRO A 63 5.07 -13.86 1.79
N VAL A 64 5.05 -12.53 1.87
CA VAL A 64 4.46 -11.79 3.00
C VAL A 64 3.31 -10.96 2.46
N THR A 65 2.27 -10.83 3.25
CA THR A 65 1.10 -10.05 2.87
C THR A 65 1.11 -8.74 3.63
N PHE A 66 0.89 -7.64 2.92
CA PHE A 66 0.70 -6.32 3.50
C PHE A 66 -0.76 -5.93 3.34
N GLU A 67 -1.38 -5.50 4.43
CA GLU A 67 -2.72 -4.95 4.43
C GLU A 67 -2.62 -3.44 4.55
N LEU A 68 -3.14 -2.75 3.54
CA LEU A 68 -3.19 -1.32 3.45
C LEU A 68 -4.64 -0.86 3.48
N ALA A 69 -4.89 0.29 4.07
CA ALA A 69 -6.14 1.01 4.00
C ALA A 69 -5.87 2.39 3.41
N VAL A 70 -6.69 2.80 2.46
CA VAL A 70 -6.67 4.16 1.91
C VAL A 70 -7.93 4.87 2.31
N THR A 71 -7.77 6.04 2.91
CA THR A 71 -8.87 6.87 3.37
C THR A 71 -8.85 8.20 2.63
N ASP A 72 -9.98 8.61 2.09
CA ASP A 72 -10.16 9.93 1.47
C ASP A 72 -10.66 10.98 2.47
N ASP A 73 -10.63 12.27 2.11
CA ASP A 73 -11.10 13.40 2.93
C ASP A 73 -12.57 13.25 3.39
N CYS A 74 -13.40 12.59 2.59
CA CYS A 74 -14.79 12.30 2.97
C CYS A 74 -14.96 11.01 3.81
N ASN A 75 -13.87 10.51 4.41
CA ASN A 75 -13.87 9.35 5.30
C ASN A 75 -14.24 8.02 4.61
N ALA A 76 -14.14 7.96 3.28
CA ALA A 76 -14.29 6.75 2.49
C ALA A 76 -13.02 5.91 2.59
N GLU A 77 -13.12 4.66 3.08
CA GLU A 77 -11.99 3.74 3.25
C GLU A 77 -12.03 2.60 2.22
N THR A 78 -10.89 2.35 1.58
CA THR A 78 -10.66 1.20 0.70
C THR A 78 -9.55 0.34 1.26
N HIS A 79 -9.82 -0.94 1.45
CA HIS A 79 -8.83 -1.91 1.90
C HIS A 79 -8.17 -2.58 0.70
N ALA A 80 -6.84 -2.67 0.74
CA ALA A 80 -6.04 -3.37 -0.25
C ALA A 80 -5.12 -4.37 0.44
N VAL A 81 -4.98 -5.52 -0.19
CA VAL A 81 -4.09 -6.59 0.25
C VAL A 81 -3.09 -6.80 -0.87
N VAL A 82 -1.81 -6.73 -0.55
CA VAL A 82 -0.71 -6.88 -1.51
C VAL A 82 0.27 -7.94 -1.00
N GLN A 83 0.87 -8.69 -1.92
CA GLN A 83 1.73 -9.84 -1.62
C GLN A 83 3.00 -9.88 -2.47
#